data_AF-X1PBQ8-F1
#
_entry.id   AF-X1PBQ8-F1
#
_cell.length_a   1.000
_cell.length_b   1.000
_cell.length_c   1.000
_cell.angle_alpha   90.00
_cell.angle_beta   90.00
_cell.angle_gamma   90.00
#
_symmetry.space_group_name_H-M   'P 1'
#
loop_
_entity.id
_entity.type
_entity.pdbx_description
1 polymer ?
#
loop_
_entity_poly.entity_id
_entity_poly.type
_entity_poly.pdbx_seq_one_letter_code
_entity_poly.pdbx_strand_id
1 'polypeptide(L)'
;ETAMEGLKQVHTRDALESQKKKVWKAREKLVKVSGEFRQMLLQKESEAREKAEGRRLQMELKTQVYMQRAEVVKTRAEMVGRQAESARLRFPTIMKPFGGMTKIPLPDDDVEILVCPDCLTTNVNWLKVNRKKARKLKLPKGVREIPWCFRCRKRMVRMTRKEVNRKKCEKTQKGLELKK
;
A
#
# COMPACT_ATOMS: atom_id res chain seq x y z
N GLU A 1 -15.49 18.26 -52.64
CA GLU A 1 -15.04 17.11 -51.83
C GLU A 1 -13.61 17.25 -51.27
N THR A 2 -13.09 18.45 -51.02
CA THR A 2 -11.64 18.66 -50.76
C THR A 2 -11.25 18.87 -49.30
N ALA A 3 -12.19 19.06 -48.37
CA ALA A 3 -11.90 19.31 -46.96
C ALA A 3 -11.52 18.04 -46.17
N MET A 4 -12.03 16.87 -46.58
CA MET A 4 -11.80 15.60 -45.88
C MET A 4 -10.51 14.89 -46.29
N GLU A 5 -9.98 15.16 -47.49
CA GLU A 5 -8.67 14.64 -47.94
C GLU A 5 -7.50 15.23 -47.13
N GLY A 6 -7.62 16.50 -46.71
CA GLY A 6 -6.58 17.21 -45.94
C GLY A 6 -6.35 16.65 -44.53
N LEU A 7 -7.34 15.96 -43.94
CA LEU A 7 -7.24 15.35 -42.61
C LEU A 7 -6.53 13.99 -42.62
N LYS A 8 -6.48 13.29 -43.76
CA LYS A 8 -5.80 11.98 -43.88
C LYS A 8 -4.27 12.09 -43.85
N GLN A 9 -3.70 13.24 -44.23
CA GLN A 9 -2.24 13.47 -44.24
C GLN A 9 -1.66 13.92 -42.89
N VAL A 10 -2.48 14.23 -41.88
CA VAL A 10 -2.04 14.77 -40.58
C VAL A 10 -1.46 13.68 -39.65
N HIS A 11 -1.44 12.42 -40.08
CA HIS A 11 -1.08 11.28 -39.25
C HIS A 11 0.25 10.59 -39.60
N THR A 12 1.00 11.04 -40.59
CA THR A 12 2.36 10.50 -40.82
C THR A 12 3.35 11.16 -39.88
N ARG A 13 4.31 10.38 -39.36
CA ARG A 13 5.36 10.86 -38.46
C ARG A 13 6.13 12.05 -39.06
N ASP A 14 6.40 12.00 -40.36
CA ASP A 14 7.13 13.03 -41.09
C ASP A 14 6.34 14.35 -41.20
N ALA A 15 5.01 14.26 -41.39
CA ALA A 15 4.14 15.44 -41.39
C ALA A 15 4.12 16.12 -40.01
N LEU A 16 4.07 15.33 -38.94
CA LEU A 16 4.14 15.83 -37.56
C LEU A 16 5.49 16.49 -37.25
N GLU A 17 6.60 15.89 -37.69
CA GLU A 17 7.94 16.48 -37.51
C GLU A 17 8.11 17.78 -38.32
N SER A 18 7.60 17.83 -39.55
CA SER A 18 7.58 19.04 -40.38
C SER A 18 6.73 20.14 -39.75
N GLN A 19 5.57 19.80 -39.20
CA GLN A 19 4.71 20.76 -38.49
C GLN A 19 5.37 21.30 -37.22
N LYS A 20 6.03 20.44 -36.42
CA LYS A 20 6.82 20.87 -35.26
C LYS A 20 7.91 21.87 -35.65
N LYS A 21 8.65 21.60 -36.73
CA LYS A 21 9.68 22.52 -37.25
C LYS A 21 9.08 23.87 -37.68
N LYS A 22 7.91 23.86 -38.35
CA LYS A 22 7.21 25.10 -38.76
C LYS A 22 6.75 25.91 -37.55
N VAL A 23 6.13 25.26 -36.56
CA VAL A 23 5.68 25.91 -35.31
C VAL A 23 6.86 26.46 -34.53
N TRP A 24 7.98 25.73 -34.47
CA TRP A 24 9.21 26.19 -33.83
C TRP A 24 9.73 27.48 -34.49
N LYS A 25 9.85 27.50 -35.82
CA LYS A 25 10.27 28.70 -36.56
C LYS A 25 9.31 29.88 -36.36
N ALA A 26 7.99 29.63 -36.34
CA ALA A 26 7.00 30.67 -36.07
C ALA A 26 7.15 31.24 -34.64
N ARG A 27 7.41 30.36 -33.66
CA ARG A 27 7.68 30.74 -32.28
C ARG A 27 8.94 31.58 -32.17
N GLU A 28 10.04 31.21 -32.81
CA GLU A 28 11.28 32.00 -32.84
C GLU A 28 11.05 33.40 -33.43
N LYS A 29 10.27 33.50 -34.52
CA LYS A 29 9.91 34.80 -35.11
C LYS A 29 9.07 35.64 -34.14
N LEU A 30 8.07 35.05 -33.49
CA LEU A 30 7.24 35.75 -32.50
C LEU A 30 8.06 36.23 -31.30
N VAL A 31 9.01 35.45 -30.82
CA VAL A 31 9.97 35.87 -29.79
C VAL A 31 10.77 37.07 -30.25
N LYS A 32 11.21 37.13 -31.52
CA LYS A 32 12.00 38.26 -32.03
C LYS A 32 11.19 39.53 -32.27
N VAL A 33 9.89 39.41 -32.57
CA VAL A 33 9.06 40.54 -33.02
C VAL A 33 8.17 41.09 -31.89
N SER A 34 7.65 40.24 -30.98
CA SER A 34 6.73 40.67 -29.94
C SER A 34 7.39 40.69 -28.55
N GLY A 35 7.35 41.86 -27.90
CA GLY A 35 7.79 42.02 -26.51
C GLY A 35 6.86 41.31 -25.51
N GLU A 36 5.55 41.36 -25.75
CA GLU A 36 4.54 40.69 -24.92
C GLU A 36 4.69 39.17 -24.95
N PHE A 37 4.98 38.59 -26.13
CA PHE A 37 5.22 37.15 -26.24
C PHE A 37 6.49 36.72 -25.49
N ARG A 38 7.53 37.56 -25.49
CA ARG A 38 8.74 37.32 -24.67
C ARG A 38 8.43 37.35 -23.18
N GLN A 39 7.69 38.34 -22.71
CA GLN A 39 7.31 38.43 -21.30
C GLN A 39 6.45 37.24 -20.87
N MET A 40 5.50 36.82 -21.70
CA MET A 40 4.69 35.63 -21.43
C MET A 40 5.56 34.36 -21.29
N LEU A 41 6.59 34.19 -22.14
CA LEU A 41 7.50 33.06 -22.01
C LEU A 41 8.33 33.11 -20.73
N LEU A 42 8.87 34.28 -20.38
CA LEU A 42 9.61 34.47 -19.13
C LEU A 42 8.76 34.17 -17.90
N GLN A 43 7.49 34.60 -17.89
CA GLN A 43 6.55 34.30 -16.80
C GLN A 43 6.22 32.81 -16.71
N LYS A 44 6.05 32.13 -17.85
CA LYS A 44 5.85 30.67 -17.85
C LYS A 44 7.09 29.91 -17.37
N GLU A 45 8.28 30.39 -17.70
CA GLU A 45 9.52 29.82 -17.20
C GLU A 45 9.70 30.06 -15.70
N SER A 46 9.35 31.23 -15.17
CA SER A 46 9.41 31.51 -13.73
C SER A 46 8.43 30.64 -12.95
N GLU A 47 7.17 30.53 -13.42
CA GLU A 47 6.19 29.62 -12.81
C GLU A 47 6.64 28.15 -12.85
N ALA A 48 7.28 27.74 -13.94
CA ALA A 48 7.80 26.38 -14.06
C ALA A 48 8.94 26.12 -13.07
N ARG A 49 9.83 27.11 -12.87
CA ARG A 49 10.91 27.04 -11.87
C ARG A 49 10.34 26.97 -10.44
N GLU A 50 9.40 27.84 -10.10
CA GLU A 50 8.73 27.82 -8.78
C GLU A 50 8.03 26.47 -8.52
N LYS A 51 7.32 25.93 -9.52
CA LYS A 51 6.69 24.61 -9.41
C LYS A 51 7.72 23.49 -9.23
N ALA A 52 8.88 23.58 -9.90
CA ALA A 52 9.95 22.61 -9.77
C ALA A 52 10.60 22.67 -8.38
N GLU A 53 10.88 23.87 -7.87
CA GLU A 53 11.42 24.09 -6.52
C GLU A 53 10.44 23.62 -5.45
N GLY A 54 9.15 23.94 -5.57
CA GLY A 54 8.12 23.46 -4.64
C GLY A 54 8.04 21.92 -4.60
N ARG A 55 8.18 21.26 -5.75
CA ARG A 55 8.26 19.78 -5.81
C ARG A 55 9.53 19.24 -5.17
N ARG A 56 10.67 19.89 -5.40
CA ARG A 56 11.96 19.50 -4.80
C ARG A 56 11.88 19.60 -3.28
N LEU A 57 11.44 20.73 -2.73
CA LEU A 57 11.25 20.93 -1.30
C LEU A 57 10.28 19.91 -0.70
N GLN A 58 9.18 19.60 -1.40
CA GLN A 58 8.24 18.58 -0.94
C GLN A 58 8.87 17.17 -0.90
N MET A 59 9.75 16.85 -1.85
CA MET A 59 10.50 15.57 -1.82
C MET A 59 11.52 15.54 -0.69
N GLU A 60 12.29 16.61 -0.49
CA GLU A 60 13.25 16.72 0.62
C GLU A 60 12.54 16.55 1.97
N LEU A 61 11.40 17.21 2.17
CA LEU A 61 10.60 17.07 3.39
C LEU A 61 10.09 15.64 3.59
N LYS A 62 9.57 15.00 2.53
CA LYS A 62 9.14 13.59 2.60
C LYS A 62 10.28 12.68 3.00
N THR A 63 11.46 12.86 2.43
CA THR A 63 12.66 12.06 2.75
C THR A 63 13.06 12.23 4.20
N GLN A 64 13.07 13.46 4.74
CA GLN A 64 13.34 13.70 6.16
C GLN A 64 12.34 12.98 7.07
N VAL A 65 11.03 13.04 6.75
CA VAL A 65 9.99 12.32 7.51
C VAL A 65 10.21 10.81 7.48
N TYR A 66 10.63 10.24 6.34
CA TYR A 66 10.95 8.81 6.26
C TYR A 66 12.17 8.44 7.10
N MET A 67 13.22 9.25 7.10
CA MET A 67 14.41 9.00 7.92
C MET A 67 14.09 9.06 9.42
N GLN A 68 13.36 10.08 9.88
CA GLN A 68 12.93 10.19 11.27
C GLN A 68 12.06 8.99 11.71
N ARG A 69 11.16 8.52 10.83
CA ARG A 69 10.38 7.31 11.13
C ARG A 69 11.24 6.06 11.24
N ALA A 70 12.26 5.93 10.40
CA ALA A 70 13.20 4.81 10.47
C ALA A 70 14.00 4.82 11.78
N GLU A 71 14.46 6.00 12.24
CA GLU A 71 15.14 6.18 13.52
C GLU A 71 14.25 5.84 14.72
N VAL A 72 12.97 6.25 14.70
CA VAL A 72 12.00 5.89 15.75
C VAL A 72 11.75 4.38 15.80
N VAL A 73 11.70 3.70 14.65
CA VAL A 73 11.55 2.25 14.59
C VAL A 73 12.80 1.55 15.13
N LYS A 74 13.99 2.04 14.79
CA LYS A 74 15.26 1.48 15.26
C LYS A 74 15.43 1.63 16.77
N THR A 75 15.18 2.83 17.32
CA THR A 75 15.24 3.08 18.76
C THR A 75 14.21 2.24 19.54
N ARG A 76 13.00 2.06 19.00
CA ARG A 76 12.00 1.17 19.59
C ARG A 76 12.45 -0.29 19.57
N ALA A 77 13.06 -0.77 18.49
CA ALA A 77 13.60 -2.13 18.41
C ALA A 77 14.75 -2.34 19.41
N GLU A 78 15.63 -1.36 19.58
CA GLU A 78 16.72 -1.40 20.56
C GLU A 78 16.18 -1.42 22.01
N MET A 79 15.15 -0.64 22.33
CA MET A 79 14.50 -0.70 23.66
C MET A 79 13.85 -2.05 23.93
N VAL A 80 13.18 -2.65 22.95
CA VAL A 80 12.60 -4.00 23.06
C VAL A 80 13.70 -5.05 23.23
N GLY A 81 14.81 -4.91 22.50
CA GLY A 81 16.00 -5.78 22.65
C GLY A 81 16.57 -5.72 24.07
N ARG A 82 16.78 -4.53 24.62
CA ARG A 82 17.25 -4.34 26.01
C ARG A 82 16.27 -4.89 27.04
N GLN A 83 14.96 -4.76 26.84
CA GLN A 83 13.96 -5.38 27.70
C GLN A 83 14.02 -6.92 27.65
N ALA A 84 14.19 -7.50 26.45
CA ALA A 84 14.32 -8.95 26.29
C ALA A 84 15.60 -9.49 26.91
N GLU A 85 16.70 -8.74 26.83
CA GLU A 85 17.99 -9.08 27.43
C GLU A 85 17.95 -8.98 28.97
N SER A 86 17.28 -7.94 29.48
CA SER A 86 17.01 -7.79 30.92
C SER A 86 16.13 -8.94 31.47
N ALA A 87 15.15 -9.40 30.68
CA ALA A 87 14.31 -10.54 31.03
C ALA A 87 15.08 -11.87 31.04
N ARG A 88 16.03 -12.07 30.11
CA ARG A 88 16.94 -13.23 30.11
C ARG A 88 17.85 -13.28 31.34
N LEU A 89 18.31 -12.13 31.82
CA LEU A 89 19.19 -12.06 33.00
C LEU A 89 18.44 -12.29 34.32
N ARG A 90 17.13 -11.99 34.40
CA ARG A 90 16.31 -12.25 35.59
C ARG A 90 15.79 -13.69 35.67
N PHE A 91 15.71 -14.40 34.55
CA PHE A 91 15.28 -15.79 34.49
C PHE A 91 16.31 -16.60 33.69
N PRO A 92 17.42 -17.04 34.30
CA PRO A 92 18.32 -17.98 33.65
C PRO A 92 17.53 -19.24 33.34
N THR A 93 17.39 -19.54 32.04
CA THR A 93 16.65 -20.70 31.55
C THR A 93 17.28 -21.96 32.14
N ILE A 94 16.67 -22.53 33.19
CA ILE A 94 16.97 -23.88 33.64
C ILE A 94 16.49 -24.79 32.51
N MET A 95 17.43 -25.30 31.70
CA MET A 95 17.15 -26.41 30.80
C MET A 95 16.80 -27.63 31.65
N LYS A 96 15.50 -27.88 31.87
CA LYS A 96 15.04 -29.17 32.38
C LYS A 96 14.84 -30.13 31.20
N PRO A 97 15.37 -31.35 31.28
CA PRO A 97 15.09 -32.39 30.30
C PRO A 97 13.65 -32.87 30.46
N PHE A 98 13.02 -33.19 29.34
CA PHE A 98 11.87 -34.08 29.16
C PHE A 98 10.88 -34.26 30.33
N GLY A 99 9.65 -33.79 30.14
CA GLY A 99 8.47 -34.29 30.86
C GLY A 99 7.70 -33.20 31.59
N GLY A 100 6.65 -32.69 30.93
CA GLY A 100 5.71 -31.75 31.53
C GLY A 100 5.58 -30.49 30.69
N MET A 101 4.74 -30.54 29.66
CA MET A 101 4.19 -29.31 29.08
C MET A 101 3.42 -28.60 30.19
N THR A 102 4.02 -27.58 30.80
CA THR A 102 3.30 -26.57 31.55
C THR A 102 2.29 -25.97 30.58
N LYS A 103 1.02 -26.35 30.73
CA LYS A 103 -0.09 -25.68 30.08
C LYS A 103 -0.09 -24.26 30.65
N ILE A 104 0.58 -23.34 29.97
CA ILE A 104 0.32 -21.91 30.13
C ILE A 104 -1.19 -21.79 29.93
N PRO A 105 -1.97 -21.32 30.92
CA PRO A 105 -3.38 -21.06 30.73
C PRO A 105 -3.46 -20.06 29.58
N LEU A 106 -3.87 -20.52 28.40
CA LEU A 106 -4.15 -19.60 27.32
C LEU A 106 -5.30 -18.71 27.80
N PRO A 107 -5.22 -17.39 27.58
CA PRO A 107 -6.31 -16.50 27.94
C PRO A 107 -7.57 -16.98 27.24
N ASP A 108 -8.65 -16.97 28.02
CA ASP A 108 -10.01 -17.48 27.81
C ASP A 108 -10.40 -17.85 26.36
N ASP A 109 -11.12 -18.96 26.21
CA ASP A 109 -11.66 -19.47 24.93
C ASP A 109 -12.50 -18.45 24.12
N ASP A 110 -12.82 -17.31 24.74
CA ASP A 110 -13.60 -16.19 24.21
C ASP A 110 -12.77 -15.11 23.49
N VAL A 111 -11.43 -15.25 23.40
CA VAL A 111 -10.63 -14.29 22.63
C VAL A 111 -11.01 -14.35 21.15
N GLU A 112 -11.58 -13.25 20.64
CA GLU A 112 -11.88 -13.06 19.22
C GLU A 112 -10.60 -13.00 18.39
N ILE A 113 -10.44 -13.96 17.47
CA ILE A 113 -9.35 -14.00 16.51
C ILE A 113 -9.86 -13.82 15.08
N LEU A 114 -9.04 -13.21 14.22
CA LEU A 114 -9.34 -13.09 12.78
C LEU A 114 -9.04 -14.41 12.07
N VAL A 115 -10.03 -14.99 11.44
CA VAL A 115 -9.92 -16.28 10.76
C VAL A 115 -10.59 -16.25 9.39
N CYS A 116 -10.00 -16.99 8.44
CA CYS A 116 -10.67 -17.23 7.16
C CYS A 116 -11.83 -18.23 7.34
N PRO A 117 -13.05 -17.94 6.87
CA PRO A 117 -14.18 -18.86 7.00
C PRO A 117 -13.96 -20.19 6.25
N ASP A 118 -13.17 -20.17 5.18
CA ASP A 118 -12.97 -21.31 4.29
C ASP A 118 -11.80 -22.21 4.68
N CYS A 119 -10.62 -21.66 4.88
CA CYS A 119 -9.43 -22.47 5.18
C CYS A 119 -9.04 -22.45 6.66
N LEU A 120 -9.76 -21.68 7.48
CA LEU A 120 -9.55 -21.57 8.93
C LEU A 120 -8.12 -21.14 9.31
N THR A 121 -7.40 -20.49 8.39
CA THR A 121 -6.08 -19.91 8.66
C THR A 121 -6.21 -18.58 9.36
N THR A 122 -5.26 -18.29 10.25
CA THR A 122 -5.10 -17.02 10.96
C THR A 122 -4.12 -16.06 10.29
N ASN A 123 -3.54 -16.41 9.13
CA ASN A 123 -2.64 -15.54 8.38
C ASN A 123 -3.42 -14.37 7.75
N VAL A 124 -3.34 -13.21 8.39
CA VAL A 124 -4.01 -11.97 7.98
C VAL A 124 -3.14 -11.21 6.99
N ASN A 125 -3.75 -10.80 5.87
CA ASN A 125 -3.24 -9.73 5.01
C ASN A 125 -4.20 -8.53 5.06
N TRP A 126 -3.70 -7.31 4.90
CA TRP A 126 -4.50 -6.10 4.98
C TRP A 126 -4.64 -5.46 3.59
N LEU A 127 -5.86 -5.45 3.07
CA LEU A 127 -6.16 -4.84 1.78
C LEU A 127 -6.68 -3.41 1.98
N LYS A 128 -5.96 -2.43 1.42
CA LYS A 128 -6.41 -1.03 1.39
C LYS A 128 -7.44 -0.84 0.28
N VAL A 129 -8.62 -0.34 0.63
CA VAL A 129 -9.72 -0.12 -0.31
C VAL A 129 -10.04 1.36 -0.52
N ASN A 130 -10.47 1.69 -1.74
CA ASN A 130 -10.92 3.04 -2.08
C ASN A 130 -12.23 3.41 -1.36
N ARG A 131 -12.49 4.72 -1.20
CA ARG A 131 -13.67 5.25 -0.50
C ARG A 131 -15.00 4.70 -1.05
N LYS A 132 -15.13 4.52 -2.36
CA LYS A 132 -16.32 3.93 -3.01
C LYS A 132 -16.57 2.48 -2.57
N LYS A 133 -15.51 1.68 -2.49
CA LYS A 133 -15.56 0.27 -2.08
C LYS A 133 -15.81 0.13 -0.57
N ALA A 134 -15.21 1.00 0.25
CA ALA A 134 -15.47 1.07 1.69
C ALA A 134 -16.95 1.37 2.01
N ARG A 135 -17.58 2.31 1.27
CA ARG A 135 -19.02 2.58 1.40
C ARG A 135 -19.88 1.38 1.04
N LYS A 136 -19.57 0.69 -0.07
CA LYS A 136 -20.27 -0.55 -0.48
C LYS A 136 -20.17 -1.65 0.58
N LEU A 137 -19.05 -1.76 1.27
CA LEU A 137 -18.79 -2.76 2.31
C LEU A 137 -19.23 -2.33 3.71
N LYS A 138 -19.93 -1.18 3.83
CA LYS A 138 -20.42 -0.61 5.10
C LYS A 138 -19.34 -0.57 6.19
N LEU A 139 -18.12 -0.19 5.83
CA LEU A 139 -17.03 -0.05 6.81
C LEU A 139 -17.22 1.21 7.67
N PRO A 140 -16.75 1.21 8.93
CA PRO A 140 -16.76 2.40 9.78
C PRO A 140 -16.06 3.58 9.12
N LYS A 141 -16.53 4.80 9.43
CA LYS A 141 -15.96 6.04 8.87
C LYS A 141 -14.48 6.12 9.26
N GLY A 142 -13.60 6.21 8.25
CA GLY A 142 -12.14 6.27 8.45
C GLY A 142 -11.42 4.94 8.27
N VAL A 143 -12.11 3.81 8.36
CA VAL A 143 -11.51 2.48 8.18
C VAL A 143 -11.46 2.14 6.69
N ARG A 144 -10.25 1.96 6.16
CA ARG A 144 -10.00 1.60 4.75
C ARG A 144 -9.20 0.32 4.58
N GLU A 145 -8.83 -0.32 5.67
CA GLU A 145 -8.05 -1.55 5.68
C GLU A 145 -8.96 -2.70 6.07
N ILE A 146 -8.98 -3.75 5.25
CA ILE A 146 -9.84 -4.91 5.44
C ILE A 146 -8.95 -6.15 5.57
N PRO A 147 -9.14 -6.97 6.61
CA PRO A 147 -8.40 -8.21 6.75
C PRO A 147 -8.88 -9.24 5.72
N TRP A 148 -7.94 -9.80 4.97
CA TRP A 148 -8.14 -10.77 3.90
C TRP A 148 -7.22 -11.97 4.11
N CYS A 149 -7.74 -13.16 3.79
CA CYS A 149 -6.97 -14.39 3.85
C CYS A 149 -5.97 -14.46 2.71
N PHE A 150 -4.71 -14.77 3.04
CA PHE A 150 -3.65 -14.95 2.05
C PHE A 150 -3.90 -16.12 1.09
N ARG A 151 -4.46 -17.23 1.58
CA ARG A 151 -4.74 -18.43 0.76
C ARG A 151 -5.98 -18.27 -0.12
N CYS A 152 -7.12 -17.97 0.49
CA CYS A 152 -8.42 -18.04 -0.20
C CYS A 152 -8.85 -16.69 -0.79
N ARG A 153 -8.11 -15.60 -0.56
CA ARG A 153 -8.49 -14.23 -0.97
C ARG A 153 -9.94 -13.89 -0.57
N LYS A 154 -10.38 -14.38 0.58
CA LYS A 154 -11.68 -14.05 1.18
C LYS A 154 -11.49 -13.14 2.38
N ARG A 155 -12.48 -12.28 2.63
CA ARG A 155 -12.51 -11.41 3.82
C ARG A 155 -12.48 -12.29 5.07
N MET A 156 -11.62 -11.93 6.02
CA MET A 156 -11.55 -12.61 7.30
C MET A 156 -12.65 -12.13 8.23
N VAL A 157 -13.11 -13.03 9.08
CA VAL A 157 -14.16 -12.79 10.08
C VAL A 157 -13.56 -12.94 11.46
N ARG A 158 -14.14 -12.24 12.44
CA ARG A 158 -13.82 -12.49 13.85
C ARG A 158 -14.60 -13.73 14.29
N MET A 159 -13.90 -14.64 14.94
CA MET A 159 -14.46 -15.85 15.52
C MET A 159 -13.74 -16.13 16.84
N THR A 160 -14.43 -16.77 17.79
CA THR A 160 -13.75 -17.21 19.02
C THR A 160 -12.90 -18.43 18.73
N ARG A 161 -11.89 -18.66 19.57
CA ARG A 161 -10.98 -19.80 19.40
C ARG A 161 -11.73 -21.13 19.50
N LYS A 162 -12.74 -21.19 20.36
CA LYS A 162 -13.66 -22.34 20.51
C LYS A 162 -14.42 -22.65 19.22
N GLU A 163 -14.98 -21.64 18.56
CA GLU A 163 -15.70 -21.81 17.29
C GLU A 163 -14.78 -22.28 16.16
N VAL A 164 -13.55 -21.78 16.13
CA VAL A 164 -12.55 -22.16 15.12
C VAL A 164 -12.16 -23.62 15.28
N ASN A 165 -11.93 -24.05 16.52
CA ASN A 165 -11.62 -25.45 16.83
C ASN A 165 -12.79 -26.36 16.46
N ARG A 166 -14.04 -25.97 16.79
CA ARG A 166 -15.24 -26.71 16.39
C ARG A 166 -15.33 -26.90 14.87
N LYS A 167 -15.17 -25.82 14.10
CA LYS A 167 -15.18 -25.89 12.62
C LYS A 167 -14.04 -26.70 12.03
N LYS A 168 -12.87 -26.75 12.67
CA LYS A 168 -11.77 -27.61 12.24
C LYS A 168 -12.12 -29.08 12.45
N CYS A 169 -12.67 -29.43 13.61
CA CYS A 169 -13.14 -30.80 13.89
C CYS A 169 -14.21 -31.25 12.88
N GLU A 170 -15.21 -30.41 12.62
CA GLU A 170 -16.27 -30.68 11.63
C GLU A 170 -15.71 -30.91 10.21
N LYS A 171 -14.70 -30.14 9.79
CA LYS A 171 -14.06 -30.34 8.46
C LYS A 171 -13.24 -31.62 8.38
N THR A 172 -12.52 -31.96 9.44
CA THR A 172 -11.77 -33.21 9.49
C THR A 172 -12.71 -34.42 9.43
N GLN A 173 -13.85 -34.36 10.13
CA GLN A 173 -14.87 -35.41 10.09
C GLN A 173 -15.47 -35.57 8.69
N LYS A 174 -15.91 -34.48 8.05
CA LYS A 174 -16.43 -34.53 6.67
C LYS A 174 -15.40 -35.04 5.65
N GLY A 175 -14.13 -34.67 5.82
CA GLY A 175 -13.04 -35.16 4.95
C GLY A 175 -12.72 -36.65 5.13
N LEU A 176 -13.02 -37.23 6.30
CA LEU A 176 -12.91 -38.67 6.56
C LEU A 176 -14.11 -39.44 5.99
N GLU A 177 -15.31 -38.86 6.04
CA GLU A 177 -16.52 -39.46 5.46
C GLU A 177 -16.48 -39.50 3.93
N LEU A 178 -15.93 -38.47 3.27
CA LEU A 178 -15.77 -38.42 1.81
C LEU A 178 -14.69 -39.38 1.26
N LYS A 179 -13.91 -40.01 2.13
CA LYS A 179 -12.85 -40.97 1.76
C LYS A 179 -13.25 -42.44 1.99
N LYS A 180 -14.45 -42.68 2.53
CA LYS A 180 -15.07 -44.01 2.61
C LYS A 180 -15.99 -44.20 1.42
#